data_AF-A0A258GA79-F1
#
_entry.id   AF-A0A258GA79-F1
#
_cell.length_a   1.000
_cell.length_b   1.000
_cell.length_c   1.000
_cell.angle_alpha   90.00
_cell.angle_beta   90.00
_cell.angle_gamma   90.00
#
_symmetry.space_group_name_H-M   'P 1'
#
loop_
_entity.id
_entity.type
_entity.pdbx_description
1 polymer ?
#
loop_
_entity_poly.entity_id
_entity_poly.type
_entity_poly.pdbx_seq_one_letter_code
_entity_poly.pdbx_strand_id
1 'polypeptide(L)'
;MSDEDAKRPLNDERDFDEPDIAEVEDEEEADIEADFSDGKYLDDVSDDSVRLYLREIGKIPLLTAEEELALAQKVVAGDKKAKDKMAEANMRLVVSIAKRYSGRGLDFLDLIQEGNTGLLRAVEKFDPDKGFKFSTYATWWIRQAITRAIADQARTIRIPVHMVETINKLLRTQRRMTQELNREPTIEELSAELELEPEKIEYIMKIKQDISSLDAGVGRDGDEEDSVLGDFIEDEETVSPEDSATNQLLKEQVQEVLSSLSDREQKIVRMRFGLDSGKSHTLEEVGQEFAVTRERIRQIEAKALAKLRKHKDAKKLYEYLG
;
A
#
# COMPACT_ATOMS: atom_id res chain seq x y z
N MET A 1 -22.02 22.91 -53.21
CA MET A 1 -21.42 23.93 -52.32
C MET A 1 -21.70 23.43 -50.91
N SER A 2 -20.93 22.43 -50.46
CA SER A 2 -19.63 22.55 -49.74
C SER A 2 -19.88 22.91 -48.27
N ASP A 3 -19.96 21.93 -47.36
CA ASP A 3 -18.83 21.30 -46.64
C ASP A 3 -17.81 22.31 -46.12
N GLU A 4 -17.82 22.53 -44.79
CA GLU A 4 -16.61 22.40 -43.95
C GLU A 4 -16.99 22.48 -42.46
N ASP A 5 -17.20 21.29 -41.88
CA ASP A 5 -16.98 21.00 -40.46
C ASP A 5 -15.48 21.19 -40.15
N ALA A 6 -15.12 22.22 -39.37
CA ALA A 6 -13.80 22.32 -38.76
C ALA A 6 -13.89 22.06 -37.25
N LYS A 7 -13.85 20.77 -36.91
CA LYS A 7 -13.50 20.27 -35.57
C LYS A 7 -12.18 20.90 -35.12
N ARG A 8 -12.22 21.71 -34.06
CA ARG A 8 -11.03 21.96 -33.23
C ARG A 8 -10.81 20.71 -32.38
N PRO A 9 -9.63 20.07 -32.40
CA PRO A 9 -9.38 18.97 -31.48
C PRO A 9 -9.31 19.52 -30.05
N LEU A 10 -10.17 19.00 -29.18
CA LEU A 10 -9.91 18.98 -27.74
C LEU A 10 -8.60 18.22 -27.56
N ASN A 11 -7.49 18.93 -27.33
CA ASN A 11 -6.34 18.29 -26.71
C ASN A 11 -6.63 18.28 -25.20
N ASP A 12 -7.00 17.10 -24.74
CA ASP A 12 -7.31 16.74 -23.36
C ASP A 12 -6.00 16.59 -22.59
N GLU A 13 -5.35 17.71 -22.28
CA GLU A 13 -4.18 17.77 -21.39
C GLU A 13 -4.44 18.76 -20.25
N ARG A 14 -5.55 18.56 -19.53
CA ARG A 14 -5.74 19.17 -18.21
C ARG A 14 -5.35 18.17 -17.13
N ASP A 15 -4.65 18.72 -16.14
CA ASP A 15 -4.30 18.15 -14.83
C ASP A 15 -2.97 17.38 -14.77
N PHE A 16 -1.88 18.06 -15.14
CA PHE A 16 -0.67 17.99 -14.31
C PHE A 16 -0.77 19.12 -13.29
N ASP A 17 -1.48 18.88 -12.17
CA ASP A 17 -1.19 19.63 -10.95
C ASP A 17 0.25 19.29 -10.58
N GLU A 18 1.15 20.22 -10.90
CA GLU A 18 2.50 20.25 -10.35
C GLU A 18 2.34 20.23 -8.82
N PRO A 19 2.82 19.19 -8.11
CA PRO A 19 2.83 19.27 -6.66
C PRO A 19 3.72 20.44 -6.26
N ASP A 20 3.27 21.19 -5.27
CA ASP A 20 3.94 22.38 -4.76
C ASP A 20 5.20 21.95 -3.99
N ILE A 21 6.33 21.82 -4.70
CA ILE A 21 7.63 21.35 -4.15
C ILE A 21 8.30 22.43 -3.29
N ALA A 22 7.71 23.63 -3.18
CA ALA A 22 8.13 24.66 -2.22
C ALA A 22 8.17 24.11 -0.77
N GLU A 23 7.43 23.04 -0.51
CA GLU A 23 7.39 22.39 0.80
C GLU A 23 8.63 21.52 1.15
N VAL A 24 9.61 21.35 0.26
CA VAL A 24 10.90 20.65 0.55
C VAL A 24 12.07 21.64 0.69
N GLU A 25 11.80 22.95 0.71
CA GLU A 25 12.84 24.00 0.79
C GLU A 25 13.42 24.16 2.21
N ASP A 26 12.66 23.80 3.25
CA ASP A 26 13.10 23.96 4.64
C ASP A 26 13.72 22.68 5.22
N GLU A 27 14.90 22.32 4.72
CA GLU A 27 16.00 21.68 5.48
C GLU A 27 17.15 21.36 4.49
N GLU A 28 18.26 22.08 4.65
CA GLU A 28 19.61 21.79 4.10
C GLU A 28 19.93 22.28 2.66
N GLU A 29 19.86 23.59 2.44
CA GLU A 29 20.52 24.27 1.31
C GLU A 29 22.06 24.37 1.40
N ALA A 30 22.70 23.66 2.33
CA ALA A 30 24.16 23.69 2.45
C ALA A 30 24.82 22.55 1.64
N ASP A 31 25.75 22.95 0.76
CA ASP A 31 26.76 22.13 0.07
C ASP A 31 26.33 21.36 -1.19
N ILE A 32 26.14 22.09 -2.30
CA ILE A 32 26.24 21.54 -3.67
C ILE A 32 27.71 21.47 -4.17
N GLU A 33 28.71 21.87 -3.39
CA GLU A 33 30.13 21.64 -3.74
C GLU A 33 30.70 20.39 -3.06
N ALA A 34 30.25 19.22 -3.50
CA ALA A 34 30.92 17.96 -3.16
C ALA A 34 32.02 17.65 -4.18
N ASP A 35 33.24 18.03 -3.81
CA ASP A 35 34.49 17.50 -4.36
C ASP A 35 34.45 15.96 -4.31
N PHE A 36 34.52 15.32 -5.48
CA PHE A 36 34.65 13.88 -5.61
C PHE A 36 36.13 13.49 -5.42
N SER A 37 36.70 13.78 -4.25
CA SER A 37 38.00 13.22 -3.88
C SER A 37 37.81 11.79 -3.38
N ASP A 38 38.31 10.86 -4.20
CA ASP A 38 38.40 9.42 -3.96
C ASP A 38 38.94 9.11 -2.56
N GLY A 39 38.26 8.21 -1.83
CA GLY A 39 38.89 7.43 -0.76
C GLY A 39 38.14 7.30 0.56
N LYS A 40 37.17 8.17 0.89
CA LYS A 40 36.43 8.09 2.17
C LYS A 40 34.99 7.58 2.07
N TYR A 41 34.42 7.50 0.88
CA TYR A 41 32.99 7.21 0.66
C TYR A 41 32.67 5.72 0.47
N LEU A 42 33.69 4.86 0.45
CA LEU A 42 33.50 3.42 0.24
C LEU A 42 33.08 2.66 1.50
N ASP A 43 33.38 3.16 2.71
CA ASP A 43 33.27 2.35 3.94
C ASP A 43 31.85 2.24 4.52
N ASP A 44 30.92 3.12 4.16
CA ASP A 44 29.59 3.22 4.79
C ASP A 44 28.48 2.49 4.02
N VAL A 45 28.82 1.87 2.88
CA VAL A 45 27.88 1.08 2.07
C VAL A 45 28.38 -0.36 2.03
N SER A 46 27.68 -1.21 2.79
CA SER A 46 27.93 -2.64 2.97
C SER A 46 27.68 -3.48 1.70
N ASP A 47 27.07 -2.91 0.65
CA ASP A 47 26.66 -3.65 -0.55
C ASP A 47 27.68 -3.50 -1.71
N ASP A 48 28.25 -4.64 -2.12
CA ASP A 48 29.13 -4.77 -3.29
C ASP A 48 28.47 -4.25 -4.58
N SER A 49 27.13 -4.31 -4.67
CA SER A 49 26.35 -3.86 -5.84
C SER A 49 26.39 -2.35 -6.01
N VAL A 50 26.27 -1.58 -4.91
CA VAL A 50 26.38 -0.11 -4.94
C VAL A 50 27.79 0.30 -5.33
N ARG A 51 28.82 -0.33 -4.73
CA ARG A 51 30.22 -0.02 -5.04
C ARG A 51 30.54 -0.28 -6.51
N LEU A 52 30.04 -1.38 -7.08
CA LEU A 52 30.20 -1.68 -8.51
C LEU A 52 29.57 -0.59 -9.38
N TYR A 53 28.35 -0.16 -9.05
CA TYR A 53 27.65 0.90 -9.78
C TYR A 53 28.40 2.24 -9.73
N LEU A 54 28.83 2.66 -8.53
CA LEU A 54 29.58 3.92 -8.34
C LEU A 54 30.90 3.93 -9.13
N ARG A 55 31.61 2.79 -9.18
CA ARG A 55 32.83 2.66 -9.98
C ARG A 55 32.55 2.80 -11.47
N GLU A 56 31.42 2.26 -11.97
CA GLU A 56 31.11 2.29 -13.40
C GLU A 56 30.76 3.70 -13.86
N ILE A 57 29.92 4.43 -13.11
CA ILE A 57 29.59 5.83 -13.42
C ILE A 57 30.81 6.76 -13.22
N GLY A 58 31.74 6.41 -12.33
CA GLY A 58 32.97 7.16 -12.09
C GLY A 58 33.96 7.15 -13.26
N LYS A 59 33.89 6.14 -14.14
CA LYS A 59 34.71 6.08 -15.37
C LYS A 59 34.28 7.09 -16.43
N ILE A 60 33.06 7.60 -16.34
CA ILE A 60 32.48 8.50 -17.34
C ILE A 60 32.95 9.93 -17.02
N PRO A 61 33.61 10.63 -17.97
CA PRO A 61 34.10 11.98 -17.73
C PRO A 61 32.92 12.97 -17.64
N LEU A 62 33.10 13.98 -16.79
CA LEU A 62 32.15 15.09 -16.69
C LEU A 62 32.19 15.94 -17.97
N LEU A 63 31.04 16.47 -18.38
CA LEU A 63 30.94 17.34 -19.53
C LEU A 63 31.37 18.76 -19.17
N THR A 64 32.03 19.42 -20.12
CA THR A 64 32.21 20.87 -20.10
C THR A 64 30.91 21.57 -20.53
N ALA A 65 30.78 22.86 -20.22
CA ALA A 65 29.60 23.64 -20.60
C ALA A 65 29.39 23.68 -22.14
N GLU A 66 30.48 23.70 -22.92
CA GLU A 66 30.41 23.66 -24.38
C GLU A 66 29.91 22.30 -24.90
N GLU A 67 30.38 21.20 -24.30
CA GLU A 67 29.95 19.84 -24.65
C GLU A 67 28.49 19.58 -24.25
N GLU A 68 28.08 20.10 -23.09
CA GLU A 68 26.70 20.03 -22.61
C GLU A 68 25.74 20.72 -23.59
N LEU A 69 26.09 21.93 -24.05
CA LEU A 69 25.29 22.67 -25.02
C LEU A 69 25.24 21.96 -26.38
N ALA A 70 26.39 21.44 -26.85
CA ALA A 70 26.47 20.69 -28.10
C ALA A 70 25.66 19.37 -28.05
N LEU A 71 25.63 18.69 -26.90
CA LEU A 71 24.80 17.50 -26.71
C LEU A 71 23.32 17.87 -26.61
N ALA A 72 22.96 18.91 -25.85
CA ALA A 72 21.58 19.37 -25.71
C ALA A 72 20.96 19.74 -27.07
N GLN A 73 21.69 20.43 -27.94
CA GLN A 73 21.22 20.74 -29.30
C GLN A 73 20.93 19.48 -30.13
N LYS A 74 21.77 18.44 -29.99
CA LYS A 74 21.55 17.14 -30.67
C LYS A 74 20.37 16.37 -30.07
N VAL A 75 20.16 16.47 -28.76
CA VAL A 75 19.00 15.88 -28.09
C VAL A 75 17.70 16.51 -28.59
N VAL A 76 17.64 17.84 -28.73
CA VAL A 76 16.50 18.55 -29.30
C VAL A 76 16.25 18.11 -30.76
N ALA A 77 17.31 17.83 -31.52
CA ALA A 77 17.22 17.26 -32.86
C ALA A 77 16.81 15.77 -32.91
N GLY A 78 16.56 15.13 -31.76
CA GLY A 78 16.11 13.74 -31.65
C GLY A 78 17.24 12.70 -31.68
N ASP A 79 18.51 13.07 -31.48
CA ASP A 79 19.61 12.12 -31.44
C ASP A 79 19.62 11.33 -30.12
N LYS A 80 19.22 10.06 -30.21
CA LYS A 80 19.20 9.14 -29.06
C LYS A 80 20.59 8.94 -28.44
N LYS A 81 21.66 8.91 -29.24
CA LYS A 81 23.02 8.71 -28.70
C LYS A 81 23.48 9.92 -27.89
N ALA A 82 23.08 11.11 -28.32
CA ALA A 82 23.37 12.33 -27.57
C ALA A 82 22.62 12.33 -26.23
N LYS A 83 21.36 11.87 -26.22
CA LYS A 83 20.56 11.72 -25.00
C LYS A 83 21.19 10.77 -24.00
N ASP A 84 21.55 9.57 -24.45
CA ASP A 84 22.16 8.55 -23.60
C ASP A 84 23.49 9.05 -23.01
N LYS A 85 24.34 9.68 -23.84
CA LYS A 85 25.61 10.26 -23.39
C LYS A 85 25.43 11.41 -22.40
N MET A 86 24.42 12.27 -22.61
CA MET A 86 24.12 13.37 -21.71
C MET A 86 23.60 12.88 -20.36
N ALA A 87 22.77 11.83 -20.35
CA ALA A 87 22.31 11.19 -19.12
C ALA A 87 23.46 10.50 -18.36
N GLU A 88 24.26 9.68 -19.06
CA GLU A 88 25.41 8.97 -18.49
C GLU A 88 26.40 9.89 -17.78
N ALA A 89 26.76 11.02 -18.41
CA ALA A 89 27.67 12.00 -17.82
C ALA A 89 27.13 12.66 -16.54
N ASN A 90 25.81 12.66 -16.35
CA ASN A 90 25.14 13.30 -15.21
C ASN A 90 24.64 12.30 -14.15
N MET A 91 24.91 11.00 -14.28
CA MET A 91 24.52 9.99 -13.27
C MET A 91 25.10 10.29 -11.88
N ARG A 92 26.27 10.94 -11.81
CA ARG A 92 26.90 11.37 -10.55
C ARG A 92 26.07 12.41 -9.78
N LEU A 93 25.33 13.27 -10.49
CA LEU A 93 24.40 14.23 -9.89
C LEU A 93 23.22 13.51 -9.22
N VAL A 94 22.74 12.42 -9.83
CA VAL A 94 21.65 11.61 -9.25
C VAL A 94 22.08 11.03 -7.92
N VAL A 95 23.27 10.42 -7.86
CA VAL A 95 23.80 9.84 -6.63
C VAL A 95 23.94 10.88 -5.51
N SER A 96 24.46 12.08 -5.81
CA SER A 96 24.62 13.12 -4.78
C SER A 96 23.28 13.62 -4.24
N ILE A 97 22.23 13.66 -5.08
CA ILE A 97 20.87 14.02 -4.65
C ILE A 97 20.23 12.87 -3.85
N ALA A 98 20.30 11.64 -4.36
CA ALA A 98 19.69 10.45 -3.76
C ALA A 98 20.22 10.16 -2.34
N LYS A 99 21.49 10.49 -2.08
CA LYS A 99 22.12 10.29 -0.77
C LYS A 99 21.33 10.93 0.38
N ARG A 100 20.74 12.10 0.17
CA ARG A 100 19.93 12.83 1.18
C ARG A 100 18.59 12.13 1.52
N TYR A 101 18.18 11.17 0.70
CA TYR A 101 16.94 10.42 0.86
C TYR A 101 17.17 8.98 1.34
N SER A 102 18.42 8.58 1.58
CA SER A 102 18.74 7.27 2.14
C SER A 102 18.11 7.10 3.53
N GLY A 103 17.69 5.87 3.86
CA GLY A 103 17.05 5.56 5.15
C GLY A 103 15.59 6.01 5.27
N ARG A 104 14.95 6.47 4.19
CA ARG A 104 13.53 6.85 4.17
C ARG A 104 12.58 5.73 3.72
N GLY A 105 12.99 4.48 3.83
CA GLY A 105 12.18 3.29 3.56
C GLY A 105 12.40 2.61 2.20
N LEU A 106 13.12 3.25 1.27
CA LEU A 106 13.58 2.61 0.02
C LEU A 106 15.07 2.33 0.07
N ASP A 107 15.51 1.29 -0.65
CA ASP A 107 16.92 0.98 -0.82
C ASP A 107 17.65 2.09 -1.59
N PHE A 108 18.94 2.25 -1.31
CA PHE A 108 19.72 3.31 -1.95
C PHE A 108 19.84 3.12 -3.48
N LEU A 109 19.93 1.89 -3.97
CA LEU A 109 19.92 1.62 -5.41
C LEU A 109 18.57 1.99 -6.02
N ASP A 110 17.47 1.68 -5.35
CA ASP A 110 16.13 2.02 -5.84
C ASP A 110 15.96 3.54 -5.95
N LEU A 111 16.40 4.29 -4.94
CA LEU A 111 16.43 5.76 -4.98
C LEU A 111 17.25 6.29 -6.17
N ILE A 112 18.41 5.69 -6.45
CA ILE A 112 19.24 6.05 -7.60
C ILE A 112 18.51 5.74 -8.91
N GLN A 113 17.86 4.59 -9.04
CA GLN A 113 17.16 4.23 -10.28
C GLN A 113 15.96 5.15 -10.56
N GLU A 114 15.19 5.49 -9.53
CA GLU A 114 14.08 6.43 -9.65
C GLU A 114 14.60 7.84 -9.98
N GLY A 115 15.71 8.25 -9.36
CA GLY A 115 16.41 9.49 -9.72
C GLY A 115 16.95 9.51 -11.16
N ASN A 116 17.46 8.38 -11.67
CA ASN A 116 17.90 8.24 -13.06
C ASN A 116 16.73 8.37 -14.04
N THR A 117 15.54 7.88 -13.66
CA THR A 117 14.30 8.08 -14.42
C THR A 117 13.92 9.56 -14.48
N GLY A 118 14.07 10.28 -13.36
CA GLY A 118 13.93 11.74 -13.31
C GLY A 118 14.95 12.46 -14.21
N LEU A 119 16.22 12.06 -14.15
CA LEU A 119 17.29 12.60 -14.99
C LEU A 119 16.99 12.42 -16.48
N LEU A 120 16.52 11.25 -16.91
CA LEU A 120 16.15 10.98 -18.30
C LEU A 120 15.06 11.95 -18.79
N ARG A 121 14.04 12.20 -17.96
CA ARG A 121 13.00 13.20 -18.26
C ARG A 121 13.57 14.62 -18.33
N ALA A 122 14.52 14.96 -17.46
CA ALA A 122 15.21 16.24 -17.52
C ALA A 122 15.97 16.41 -18.84
N VAL A 123 16.69 15.38 -19.29
CA VAL A 123 17.40 15.43 -20.58
C VAL A 123 16.43 15.62 -21.74
N GLU A 124 15.28 14.94 -21.75
CA GLU A 124 14.26 15.08 -22.81
C GLU A 124 13.65 16.48 -22.90
N LYS A 125 13.44 17.13 -21.75
CA LYS A 125 12.73 18.42 -21.66
C LYS A 125 13.67 19.62 -21.52
N PHE A 126 14.97 19.41 -21.46
CA PHE A 126 15.93 20.48 -21.30
C PHE A 126 15.98 21.38 -22.53
N ASP A 127 15.95 22.68 -22.30
CA ASP A 127 16.01 23.71 -23.33
C ASP A 127 17.33 24.47 -23.21
N PRO A 128 18.28 24.27 -24.15
CA PRO A 128 19.58 24.93 -24.12
C PRO A 128 19.50 26.44 -24.39
N ASP A 129 18.42 26.94 -25.00
CA ASP A 129 18.30 28.36 -25.36
C ASP A 129 17.99 29.25 -24.15
N LYS A 130 17.57 28.65 -23.02
CA LYS A 130 17.28 29.38 -21.77
C LYS A 130 18.52 29.86 -21.02
N GLY A 131 19.72 29.39 -21.39
CA GLY A 131 21.00 29.89 -20.86
C GLY A 131 21.34 29.48 -19.41
N PHE A 132 20.62 28.51 -18.84
CA PHE A 132 20.95 27.93 -17.53
C PHE A 132 21.71 26.61 -17.68
N LYS A 133 22.52 26.25 -16.69
CA LYS A 133 23.20 24.95 -16.65
C LYS A 133 22.17 23.82 -16.53
N PHE A 134 22.42 22.70 -17.19
CA PHE A 134 21.58 21.50 -17.11
C PHE A 134 21.43 21.00 -15.68
N SER A 135 22.48 21.05 -14.86
CA SER A 135 22.44 20.58 -13.47
C SER A 135 21.35 21.29 -12.64
N THR A 136 21.13 22.59 -12.86
CA THR A 136 20.08 23.36 -12.19
C THR A 136 18.69 22.81 -12.54
N TYR A 137 18.44 22.54 -13.82
CA TYR A 137 17.16 22.00 -14.28
C TYR A 137 16.96 20.53 -13.87
N ALA A 138 18.01 19.72 -14.02
CA ALA A 138 17.98 18.29 -13.71
C ALA A 138 17.74 18.03 -12.21
N THR A 139 18.27 18.87 -11.33
CA THR A 139 18.10 18.71 -9.88
C THR A 139 16.62 18.65 -9.49
N TRP A 140 15.77 19.48 -10.11
CA TRP A 140 14.33 19.49 -9.83
C TRP A 140 13.66 18.18 -10.22
N TRP A 141 13.91 17.69 -11.45
CA TRP A 141 13.35 16.43 -11.95
C TRP A 141 13.83 15.20 -11.19
N ILE A 142 15.11 15.18 -10.81
CA ILE A 142 15.69 14.09 -10.01
C ILE A 142 15.04 14.08 -8.64
N ARG A 143 14.96 15.23 -7.97
CA ARG A 143 14.32 15.37 -6.66
C ARG A 143 12.87 14.90 -6.72
N GLN A 144 12.11 15.38 -7.69
CA GLN A 144 10.70 15.06 -7.86
C GLN A 144 10.47 13.57 -8.11
N ALA A 145 11.32 12.93 -8.92
CA ALA A 145 11.20 11.49 -9.17
C ALA A 145 11.46 10.68 -7.89
N ILE A 146 12.50 11.04 -7.13
CA ILE A 146 12.86 10.37 -5.88
C ILE A 146 11.77 10.56 -4.81
N THR A 147 11.31 11.79 -4.57
CA THR A 147 10.26 12.05 -3.57
C THR A 147 8.96 11.37 -3.92
N ARG A 148 8.61 11.34 -5.22
CA ARG A 148 7.44 10.62 -5.73
C ARG A 148 7.56 9.12 -5.49
N ALA A 149 8.71 8.52 -5.81
CA ALA A 149 8.94 7.10 -5.59
C ALA A 149 8.84 6.72 -4.12
N ILE A 150 9.42 7.53 -3.21
CA ILE A 150 9.30 7.32 -1.77
C ILE A 150 7.82 7.34 -1.35
N ALA A 151 7.03 8.31 -1.82
CA ALA A 151 5.62 8.40 -1.48
C ALA A 151 4.80 7.20 -1.98
N ASP A 152 5.13 6.67 -3.17
CA ASP A 152 4.39 5.56 -3.78
C ASP A 152 4.84 4.17 -3.30
N GLN A 153 6.11 4.00 -2.89
CA GLN A 153 6.73 2.68 -2.71
C GLN A 153 7.36 2.44 -1.32
N ALA A 154 7.72 3.47 -0.55
CA ALA A 154 8.50 3.28 0.70
C ALA A 154 7.72 2.60 1.84
N ARG A 155 6.41 2.44 1.70
CA ARG A 155 5.52 1.89 2.73
C ARG A 155 5.00 0.53 2.28
N THR A 156 5.07 -0.46 3.17
CA THR A 156 4.52 -1.81 2.93
C THR A 156 3.02 -1.76 2.61
N ILE A 157 2.28 -0.91 3.32
CA ILE A 157 0.89 -0.59 2.99
C ILE A 157 0.88 0.77 2.28
N ARG A 158 0.62 0.74 0.97
CA ARG A 158 0.67 1.94 0.12
C ARG A 158 -0.37 2.98 0.55
N ILE A 159 0.08 4.23 0.66
CA ILE A 159 -0.76 5.39 0.95
C ILE A 159 -0.76 6.32 -0.28
N PRO A 160 -1.92 6.88 -0.68
CA PRO A 160 -1.95 7.85 -1.78
C PRO A 160 -1.08 9.09 -1.53
N VAL A 161 -0.48 9.65 -2.58
CA VAL A 161 0.51 10.75 -2.45
C VAL A 161 -0.03 12.00 -1.76
N HIS A 162 -1.27 12.42 -2.05
CA HIS A 162 -1.89 13.58 -1.36
C HIS A 162 -2.00 13.37 0.17
N MET A 163 -2.15 12.12 0.62
CA MET A 163 -2.13 11.80 2.04
C MET A 163 -0.72 11.85 2.62
N VAL A 164 0.30 11.42 1.87
CA VAL A 164 1.72 11.55 2.27
C VAL A 164 2.13 13.02 2.38
N GLU A 165 1.72 13.86 1.43
CA GLU A 165 1.91 15.32 1.46
C GLU A 165 1.25 15.92 2.70
N THR A 166 -0.01 15.57 2.98
CA THR A 166 -0.73 16.04 4.17
C THR A 166 -0.04 15.59 5.46
N ILE A 167 0.46 14.34 5.53
CA ILE A 167 1.22 13.83 6.68
C ILE A 167 2.50 14.65 6.88
N ASN A 168 3.27 14.90 5.82
CA ASN A 168 4.51 15.66 5.90
C ASN A 168 4.26 17.11 6.33
N LYS A 169 3.22 17.74 5.78
CA LYS A 169 2.79 19.08 6.20
C LYS A 169 2.43 19.12 7.67
N LEU A 170 1.66 18.14 8.15
CA LEU A 170 1.33 18.01 9.57
C LEU A 170 2.57 17.84 10.44
N LEU A 171 3.54 17.00 10.04
CA LEU A 171 4.78 16.80 10.78
C LEU A 171 5.64 18.07 10.84
N ARG A 172 5.75 18.83 9.74
CA ARG A 172 6.48 20.10 9.73
C ARG A 172 5.83 21.13 10.65
N THR A 173 4.51 21.30 10.55
CA THR A 173 3.75 22.19 11.43
C THR A 173 3.89 21.77 12.89
N GLN A 174 3.77 20.46 13.18
CA GLN A 174 3.98 19.93 14.52
C GLN A 174 5.37 20.27 15.06
N ARG A 175 6.44 20.05 14.29
CA ARG A 175 7.82 20.39 14.71
C ARG A 175 8.00 21.89 14.97
N ARG A 176 7.50 22.74 14.07
CA ARG A 176 7.54 24.21 14.22
C ARG A 176 6.82 24.64 15.50
N MET A 177 5.59 24.18 15.70
CA MET A 177 4.80 24.50 16.90
C MET A 177 5.43 23.94 18.17
N THR A 178 6.05 22.75 18.13
CA THR A 178 6.79 22.20 19.27
C THR A 178 7.93 23.11 19.69
N GLN A 179 8.64 23.71 18.73
CA GLN A 179 9.72 24.67 19.00
C GLN A 179 9.18 25.98 19.59
N GLU A 180 8.06 26.50 19.07
CA GLU A 180 7.45 27.75 19.54
C GLU A 180 6.81 27.62 20.93
N LEU A 181 6.10 26.51 21.17
CA LEU A 181 5.34 26.27 22.40
C LEU A 181 6.17 25.61 23.51
N ASN A 182 7.36 25.08 23.19
CA ASN A 182 8.18 24.23 24.07
C ASN A 182 7.41 23.02 24.65
N ARG A 183 6.40 22.53 23.92
CA ARG A 183 5.62 21.32 24.23
C ARG A 183 5.00 20.77 22.94
N GLU A 184 4.51 19.54 22.97
CA GLU A 184 3.74 19.04 21.83
C GLU A 184 2.41 19.81 21.67
N PRO A 185 2.06 20.23 20.45
CA PRO A 185 0.78 20.89 20.18
C PRO A 185 -0.37 19.90 20.31
N THR A 186 -1.54 20.38 20.76
CA THR A 186 -2.76 19.57 20.81
C THR A 186 -3.36 19.41 19.42
N ILE A 187 -4.28 18.44 19.26
CA ILE A 187 -5.00 18.22 18.00
C ILE A 187 -5.80 19.47 17.60
N GLU A 188 -6.39 20.17 18.57
CA GLU A 188 -7.14 21.41 18.33
C GLU A 188 -6.22 22.56 17.85
N GLU A 189 -5.01 22.66 18.40
CA GLU A 189 -4.02 23.65 17.99
C GLU A 189 -3.51 23.37 16.56
N LEU A 190 -3.25 22.11 16.24
CA LEU A 190 -2.88 21.67 14.89
C LEU A 190 -4.03 21.88 13.89
N SER A 191 -5.27 21.65 14.32
CA SER A 191 -6.48 21.86 13.52
C SER A 191 -6.64 23.32 13.12
N ALA A 192 -6.45 24.24 14.07
CA ALA A 192 -6.52 25.67 13.83
C ALA A 192 -5.41 26.15 12.87
N GLU A 193 -4.19 25.64 13.03
CA GLU A 193 -3.04 26.04 12.22
C GLU A 193 -3.08 25.47 10.78
N LEU A 194 -3.55 24.24 10.62
CA LEU A 194 -3.61 23.57 9.32
C LEU A 194 -4.93 23.81 8.56
N GLU A 195 -5.90 24.48 9.19
CA GLU A 195 -7.27 24.65 8.66
C GLU A 195 -7.95 23.31 8.32
N LEU A 196 -7.70 22.28 9.14
CA LEU A 196 -8.26 20.94 8.97
C LEU A 196 -9.17 20.59 10.14
N GLU A 197 -10.19 19.78 9.92
CA GLU A 197 -11.05 19.27 11.00
C GLU A 197 -10.25 18.37 11.97
N PRO A 198 -10.51 18.43 13.29
CA PRO A 198 -9.82 17.60 14.28
C PRO A 198 -9.91 16.09 13.98
N GLU A 199 -11.07 15.61 13.52
CA GLU A 199 -11.28 14.21 13.14
C GLU A 199 -10.36 13.77 12.00
N LYS A 200 -10.09 14.67 11.04
CA LYS A 200 -9.19 14.41 9.92
C LYS A 200 -7.73 14.29 10.41
N ILE A 201 -7.34 15.10 11.39
CA ILE A 201 -6.00 15.01 12.01
C ILE A 201 -5.85 13.69 12.76
N GLU A 202 -6.84 13.27 13.54
CA GLU A 202 -6.84 11.96 14.20
C GLU A 202 -6.70 10.81 13.19
N TYR A 203 -7.44 10.88 12.09
CA TYR A 203 -7.36 9.89 11.02
C TYR A 203 -5.97 9.84 10.39
N ILE A 204 -5.35 11.00 10.13
CA ILE A 204 -3.98 11.09 9.61
C ILE A 204 -2.98 10.48 10.61
N MET A 205 -3.13 10.77 11.90
CA MET A 205 -2.27 10.19 12.95
C MET A 205 -2.39 8.67 13.04
N LYS A 206 -3.59 8.11 12.82
CA LYS A 206 -3.81 6.66 12.73
C LYS A 206 -3.11 6.05 11.52
N ILE A 207 -3.24 6.65 10.34
CA ILE A 207 -2.59 6.17 9.11
C ILE A 207 -1.06 6.27 9.18
N LYS A 208 -0.54 7.23 9.92
CA LYS A 208 0.90 7.40 10.12
C LYS A 208 1.55 6.20 10.84
N GLN A 209 0.80 5.42 11.61
CA GLN A 209 1.37 4.33 12.41
C GLN A 209 2.19 3.35 11.54
N ASP A 210 3.44 3.15 11.94
CA ASP A 210 4.33 2.21 11.27
C ASP A 210 3.95 0.77 11.63
N ILE A 211 4.20 -0.15 10.69
CA ILE A 211 3.98 -1.58 10.92
C ILE A 211 5.14 -2.17 11.73
N SER A 212 4.81 -3.16 12.56
CA SER A 212 5.80 -3.98 13.27
C SER A 212 5.88 -5.36 12.64
N SER A 213 7.07 -5.97 12.62
CA SER A 213 7.24 -7.35 12.16
C SER A 213 6.71 -8.33 13.21
N LEU A 214 5.99 -9.37 12.77
CA LEU A 214 5.60 -10.49 13.63
C LEU A 214 6.79 -11.36 14.04
N ASP A 215 7.84 -11.38 13.22
CA ASP A 215 9.10 -12.07 13.50
C ASP A 215 10.01 -11.27 14.44
N ALA A 216 9.58 -10.09 14.89
CA ALA A 216 10.33 -9.32 15.87
C ALA A 216 10.36 -10.09 17.20
N GLY A 217 11.56 -10.37 17.71
CA GLY A 217 11.74 -10.99 19.01
C GLY A 217 11.14 -10.13 20.13
N VAL A 218 10.38 -10.77 21.02
CA VAL A 218 9.69 -10.17 22.16
C VAL A 218 10.25 -10.75 23.46
N GLY A 219 11.38 -10.20 23.89
CA GLY A 219 12.02 -10.60 25.15
C GLY A 219 13.03 -9.56 25.63
N ARG A 220 13.06 -9.33 26.95
CA ARG A 220 14.21 -8.73 27.62
C ARG A 220 14.94 -9.89 28.30
N ASP A 221 16.23 -10.02 28.01
CA ASP A 221 17.18 -10.90 28.72
C ASP A 221 17.14 -12.40 28.33
N GLY A 222 17.77 -12.72 27.20
CA GLY A 222 18.84 -13.72 27.07
C GLY A 222 18.66 -15.21 27.43
N ASP A 223 17.58 -15.63 28.12
CA ASP A 223 17.49 -17.00 28.67
C ASP A 223 16.14 -17.71 28.40
N GLU A 224 15.19 -17.09 27.72
CA GLU A 224 13.97 -17.75 27.22
C GLU A 224 14.05 -17.80 25.69
N GLU A 225 13.81 -18.99 25.11
CA GLU A 225 13.78 -19.24 23.66
C GLU A 225 13.17 -18.04 22.93
N ASP A 226 13.90 -17.45 21.97
CA ASP A 226 13.60 -16.18 21.30
C ASP A 226 12.13 -16.13 20.83
N SER A 227 11.24 -15.73 21.73
CA SER A 227 9.80 -15.69 21.46
C SER A 227 9.56 -14.58 20.47
N VAL A 228 8.76 -14.81 19.45
CA VAL A 228 8.45 -13.78 18.44
C VAL A 228 7.07 -13.19 18.69
N LEU A 229 6.85 -11.95 18.25
CA LEU A 229 5.58 -11.27 18.43
C LEU A 229 4.40 -12.09 17.87
N GLY A 230 4.64 -12.81 16.77
CA GLY A 230 3.67 -13.70 16.13
C GLY A 230 3.13 -14.81 17.05
N ASP A 231 3.93 -15.29 18.01
CA ASP A 231 3.53 -16.37 18.92
C ASP A 231 2.42 -15.93 19.91
N PHE A 232 2.21 -14.62 20.05
CA PHE A 232 1.22 -14.03 20.97
C PHE A 232 -0.10 -13.67 20.28
N ILE A 233 -0.20 -13.87 18.96
CA ILE A 233 -1.42 -13.57 18.20
C ILE A 233 -2.32 -14.80 18.21
N GLU A 234 -3.51 -14.65 18.81
CA GLU A 234 -4.54 -15.69 18.81
C GLU A 234 -5.11 -15.88 17.40
N ASP A 235 -5.28 -17.14 17.00
CA ASP A 235 -5.99 -17.51 15.77
C ASP A 235 -7.48 -17.69 16.05
N GLU A 236 -8.28 -16.67 15.70
CA GLU A 236 -9.74 -16.67 15.88
C GLU A 236 -10.49 -17.54 14.85
N GLU A 237 -9.85 -17.98 13.75
CA GLU A 237 -10.51 -18.80 12.74
C GLU A 237 -10.46 -20.29 13.08
N THR A 238 -9.50 -20.72 13.89
CA THR A 238 -9.36 -22.12 14.29
C THR A 238 -10.45 -22.52 15.27
N VAL A 239 -11.29 -23.47 14.86
CA VAL A 239 -12.31 -24.06 15.73
C VAL A 239 -11.64 -24.83 16.86
N SER A 240 -11.96 -24.48 18.10
CA SER A 240 -11.48 -25.18 19.29
C SER A 240 -11.81 -26.68 19.24
N PRO A 241 -10.95 -27.58 19.75
CA PRO A 241 -11.28 -29.00 19.89
C PRO A 241 -12.59 -29.24 20.66
N GLU A 242 -12.91 -28.38 21.62
CA GLU A 242 -14.18 -28.41 22.35
C GLU A 242 -15.35 -28.08 21.43
N ASP A 243 -15.26 -26.99 20.67
CA ASP A 243 -16.30 -26.58 19.70
C ASP A 243 -16.49 -27.60 18.57
N SER A 244 -15.41 -28.23 18.14
CA SER A 244 -15.46 -29.31 17.15
C SER A 244 -16.20 -30.53 17.71
N ALA A 245 -15.86 -30.94 18.94
CA ALA A 245 -16.52 -32.05 19.63
C ALA A 245 -18.00 -31.76 19.91
N THR A 246 -18.35 -30.56 20.37
CA THR A 246 -19.74 -30.17 20.62
C THR A 246 -20.54 -30.12 19.32
N ASN A 247 -19.99 -29.59 18.23
CA ASN A 247 -20.63 -29.61 16.91
C ASN A 247 -20.83 -31.04 16.39
N GLN A 248 -19.86 -31.93 16.59
CA GLN A 248 -19.98 -33.33 16.19
C GLN A 248 -21.07 -34.05 17.00
N LEU A 249 -21.09 -33.85 18.33
CA LEU A 249 -22.13 -34.39 19.20
C LEU A 249 -23.52 -33.84 18.84
N LEU A 250 -23.63 -32.54 18.53
CA LEU A 250 -24.86 -31.91 18.06
C LEU A 250 -25.36 -32.58 16.77
N LYS A 251 -24.46 -32.82 15.81
CA LYS A 251 -24.80 -33.48 14.54
C LYS A 251 -25.34 -34.88 14.75
N GLU A 252 -24.71 -35.67 15.63
CA GLU A 252 -25.16 -37.02 15.99
C GLU A 252 -26.55 -37.00 16.66
N GLN A 253 -26.77 -36.10 17.63
CA GLN A 253 -28.07 -35.96 18.29
C GLN A 253 -29.17 -35.49 17.34
N VAL A 254 -28.89 -34.53 16.45
CA VAL A 254 -29.84 -34.09 15.42
C VAL A 254 -30.19 -35.27 14.51
N GLN A 255 -29.20 -36.09 14.12
CA GLN A 255 -29.44 -37.28 13.30
C GLN A 255 -30.30 -38.33 14.02
N GLU A 256 -30.07 -38.55 15.32
CA GLU A 256 -30.88 -39.44 16.16
C GLU A 256 -32.34 -38.96 16.23
N VAL A 257 -32.57 -37.68 16.54
CA VAL A 257 -33.92 -37.11 16.63
C VAL A 257 -34.64 -37.14 15.27
N LEU A 258 -33.91 -36.89 14.18
CA LEU A 258 -34.46 -36.99 12.81
C LEU A 258 -34.89 -38.42 12.44
N SER A 259 -34.24 -39.46 12.98
CA SER A 259 -34.59 -40.86 12.69
C SER A 259 -35.98 -41.27 13.21
N SER A 260 -36.57 -40.48 14.12
CA SER A 260 -37.95 -40.68 14.60
C SER A 260 -39.02 -40.26 13.58
N LEU A 261 -38.63 -39.52 12.54
CA LEU A 261 -39.50 -39.12 11.44
C LEU A 261 -39.58 -40.23 10.39
N SER A 262 -40.62 -40.19 9.55
CA SER A 262 -40.64 -41.06 8.36
C SER A 262 -39.55 -40.65 7.37
N ASP A 263 -39.05 -41.59 6.56
CA ASP A 263 -38.02 -41.33 5.53
C ASP A 263 -38.33 -40.10 4.66
N ARG A 264 -39.62 -39.93 4.32
CA ARG A 264 -40.10 -38.80 3.53
C ARG A 264 -40.06 -37.49 4.30
N GLU A 265 -40.45 -37.49 5.57
CA GLU A 265 -40.36 -36.31 6.46
C GLU A 265 -38.90 -35.92 6.72
N GLN A 266 -38.04 -36.89 7.01
CA GLN A 266 -36.61 -36.70 7.24
C GLN A 266 -35.91 -36.08 6.03
N LYS A 267 -36.16 -36.62 4.83
CA LYS A 267 -35.56 -36.09 3.59
C LYS A 267 -36.04 -34.66 3.27
N ILE A 268 -37.32 -34.34 3.52
CA ILE A 268 -37.84 -32.97 3.38
C ILE A 268 -37.13 -32.01 4.33
N VAL A 269 -36.98 -32.37 5.62
CA VAL A 269 -36.31 -31.52 6.61
C VAL A 269 -34.83 -31.34 6.28
N ARG A 270 -34.11 -32.39 5.91
CA ARG A 270 -32.69 -32.31 5.52
C ARG A 270 -32.44 -31.38 4.34
N MET A 271 -33.28 -31.44 3.30
CA MET A 271 -33.15 -30.56 2.13
C MET A 271 -33.60 -29.13 2.42
N ARG A 272 -34.65 -28.96 3.24
CA ARG A 272 -35.14 -27.63 3.60
C ARG A 272 -34.11 -26.82 4.38
N PHE A 273 -33.42 -27.46 5.33
CA PHE A 273 -32.42 -26.82 6.19
C PHE A 273 -30.98 -27.04 5.71
N GLY A 274 -30.75 -27.78 4.63
CA GLY A 274 -29.42 -28.00 4.06
C GLY A 274 -28.48 -28.83 4.93
N LEU A 275 -29.00 -29.77 5.72
CA LEU A 275 -28.22 -30.52 6.72
C LEU A 275 -27.13 -31.43 6.11
N ASP A 276 -27.30 -31.88 4.87
CA ASP A 276 -26.34 -32.76 4.19
C ASP A 276 -25.40 -31.98 3.24
N SER A 277 -25.88 -30.92 2.58
CA SER A 277 -25.16 -30.20 1.52
C SER A 277 -24.76 -28.76 1.87
N GLY A 278 -25.14 -28.28 3.06
CA GLY A 278 -24.99 -26.89 3.49
C GLY A 278 -25.91 -25.90 2.75
N LYS A 279 -26.68 -26.35 1.74
CA LYS A 279 -27.57 -25.52 0.94
C LYS A 279 -29.02 -25.75 1.34
N SER A 280 -29.70 -24.70 1.78
CA SER A 280 -31.14 -24.72 2.06
C SER A 280 -31.93 -24.60 0.76
N HIS A 281 -32.94 -25.45 0.60
CA HIS A 281 -33.85 -25.41 -0.55
C HIS A 281 -35.16 -24.72 -0.22
N THR A 282 -35.77 -24.05 -1.20
CA THR A 282 -37.10 -23.44 -1.01
C THR A 282 -38.21 -24.50 -0.96
N LEU A 283 -39.37 -24.17 -0.38
CA LEU A 283 -40.53 -25.09 -0.34
C LEU A 283 -40.99 -25.54 -1.73
N GLU A 284 -40.73 -24.71 -2.74
CA GLU A 284 -41.08 -24.98 -4.13
C GLU A 284 -40.10 -25.95 -4.79
N GLU A 285 -38.79 -25.75 -4.58
CA GLU A 285 -37.73 -26.68 -5.03
C GLU A 285 -37.90 -28.07 -4.41
N VAL A 286 -38.14 -28.15 -3.10
CA VAL A 286 -38.42 -29.42 -2.43
C VAL A 286 -39.72 -30.04 -2.96
N GLY A 287 -40.72 -29.22 -3.28
CA GLY A 287 -41.97 -29.67 -3.89
C GLY A 287 -41.78 -30.31 -5.26
N GLN A 288 -40.91 -29.73 -6.09
CA GLN A 288 -40.55 -30.28 -7.40
C GLN A 288 -39.89 -31.66 -7.27
N GLU A 289 -38.95 -31.85 -6.34
CA GLU A 289 -38.27 -33.14 -6.16
C GLU A 289 -39.23 -34.24 -5.67
N PHE A 290 -40.17 -33.92 -4.78
CA PHE A 290 -41.13 -34.90 -4.26
C PHE A 290 -42.42 -35.03 -5.09
N ALA A 291 -42.52 -34.32 -6.22
CA ALA A 291 -43.73 -34.24 -7.06
C ALA A 291 -45.00 -33.87 -6.25
N VAL A 292 -44.88 -32.87 -5.38
CA VAL A 292 -46.00 -32.34 -4.56
C VAL A 292 -46.03 -30.82 -4.59
N THR A 293 -47.20 -30.25 -4.32
CA THR A 293 -47.37 -28.79 -4.25
C THR A 293 -46.57 -28.19 -3.09
N ARG A 294 -46.16 -26.93 -3.25
CA ARG A 294 -45.51 -26.13 -2.20
C ARG A 294 -46.27 -26.18 -0.86
N GLU A 295 -47.59 -26.03 -0.90
CA GLU A 295 -48.42 -26.05 0.32
C GLU A 295 -48.39 -27.43 0.99
N ARG A 296 -48.27 -28.50 0.20
CA ARG A 296 -48.14 -29.85 0.76
C ARG A 296 -46.81 -30.05 1.48
N ILE A 297 -45.70 -29.52 0.95
CA ILE A 297 -44.40 -29.53 1.64
C ILE A 297 -44.49 -28.75 2.96
N ARG A 298 -45.11 -27.56 2.95
CA ARG A 298 -45.33 -26.73 4.15
C ARG A 298 -46.09 -27.49 5.24
N GLN A 299 -47.13 -28.23 4.87
CA GLN A 299 -47.90 -29.06 5.81
C GLN A 299 -47.05 -30.20 6.40
N ILE A 300 -46.23 -30.86 5.58
CA ILE A 300 -45.37 -31.97 6.01
C ILE A 300 -44.26 -31.43 6.93
N GLU A 301 -43.65 -30.30 6.60
CA GLU A 301 -42.66 -29.60 7.43
C GLU A 301 -43.25 -29.23 8.79
N ALA A 302 -44.41 -28.58 8.83
CA ALA A 302 -45.06 -28.20 10.09
C ALA A 302 -45.38 -29.42 10.96
N LYS A 303 -45.82 -30.53 10.34
CA LYS A 303 -46.08 -31.79 11.04
C LYS A 303 -44.80 -32.44 11.55
N ALA A 304 -43.73 -32.43 10.76
CA ALA A 304 -42.41 -32.95 11.14
C ALA A 304 -41.82 -32.15 12.30
N LEU A 305 -41.81 -30.81 12.23
CA LEU A 305 -41.37 -29.94 13.32
C LEU A 305 -42.19 -30.13 14.60
N ALA A 306 -43.51 -30.33 14.48
CA ALA A 306 -44.37 -30.62 15.63
C ALA A 306 -44.06 -31.99 16.27
N LYS A 307 -43.65 -32.99 15.49
CA LYS A 307 -43.17 -34.29 16.01
C LYS A 307 -41.81 -34.15 16.67
N LEU A 308 -40.87 -33.46 16.04
CA LEU A 308 -39.52 -33.19 16.59
C LEU A 308 -39.63 -32.46 17.94
N ARG A 309 -40.49 -31.45 18.07
CA ARG A 309 -40.74 -30.74 19.35
C ARG A 309 -41.27 -31.64 20.47
N LYS A 310 -41.94 -32.75 20.15
CA LYS A 310 -42.48 -33.70 21.14
C LYS A 310 -41.54 -34.86 21.44
N HIS A 311 -40.40 -34.93 20.76
CA HIS A 311 -39.42 -35.98 20.98
C HIS A 311 -38.81 -35.88 22.38
N LYS A 312 -38.51 -37.01 23.02
CA LYS A 312 -37.96 -37.04 24.38
C LYS A 312 -36.61 -36.32 24.47
N ASP A 313 -35.78 -36.51 23.45
CA ASP A 313 -34.45 -35.91 23.34
C ASP A 313 -34.43 -34.50 22.75
N ALA A 314 -35.59 -33.94 22.39
CA ALA A 314 -35.66 -32.53 21.97
C ALA A 314 -35.20 -31.58 23.08
N LYS A 315 -35.34 -31.98 24.36
CA LYS A 315 -34.84 -31.23 25.50
C LYS A 315 -33.30 -31.17 25.56
N LYS A 316 -32.61 -32.22 25.11
CA LYS A 316 -31.14 -32.27 25.08
C LYS A 316 -30.55 -31.30 24.06
N LEU A 317 -31.25 -31.09 22.94
CA LEU A 317 -30.85 -30.09 21.94
C LEU A 317 -30.86 -28.64 22.46
N TYR A 318 -31.58 -28.35 23.56
CA TYR A 318 -31.51 -27.04 24.19
C TYR A 318 -30.20 -26.79 24.95
N GLU A 319 -29.45 -27.83 25.30
CA GLU A 319 -28.13 -27.69 25.93
C GLU A 319 -27.09 -27.11 24.97
N TYR A 320 -27.36 -27.16 23.66
CA TYR A 320 -26.53 -26.57 22.60
C TYR A 320 -26.98 -25.15 22.20
N LEU A 321 -28.04 -24.62 22.83
CA LEU A 321 -28.42 -23.20 22.70
C LEU A 321 -27.60 -22.41 23.74
N GLY A 322 -26.31 -22.27 23.46
CA GLY A 322 -25.40 -21.31 24.09
C GLY A 322 -25.38 -20.02 23.29
#